data_AF-A0A521V920-F1
#
_entry.id   AF-A0A521V920-F1
#
_cell.length_a   1.000
_cell.length_b   1.000
_cell.length_c   1.000
_cell.angle_alpha   90.00
_cell.angle_beta   90.00
_cell.angle_gamma   90.00
#
_symmetry.space_group_name_H-M   'P 1'
#
loop_
_entity.id
_entity.type
_entity.pdbx_description
1 polymer ?
#
loop_
_entity_poly.entity_id
_entity_poly.type
_entity_poly.pdbx_seq_one_letter_code
_entity_poly.pdbx_strand_id
1 'polypeptide(L)'
;MNTRAAVPSGITAELLLEVFDLPVSFHRCLVPITGGVTAALMLSQAIWTTQAIDSTANGWFSKSQDEWSDETGLTRWEQETARRALRSAGFLEERRIGMPAKLWFRVRPEAVWRALRAHTPADRR
;
A
#
# COMPACT_ATOMS: atom_id res chain seq x y z
N MET A 1 -42.04 -31.33 17.63
CA MET A 1 -41.28 -31.82 16.46
C MET A 1 -40.45 -30.66 15.96
N ASN A 2 -39.12 -30.73 16.10
CA ASN A 2 -38.23 -29.59 15.87
C ASN A 2 -37.66 -29.66 14.45
N THR A 3 -38.06 -28.73 13.59
CA THR A 3 -37.63 -28.60 12.20
C THR A 3 -36.27 -27.88 12.17
N ARG A 4 -35.21 -28.56 11.72
CA ARG A 4 -33.94 -27.88 11.41
C ARG A 4 -33.98 -27.38 9.96
N ALA A 5 -33.94 -26.06 9.78
CA ALA A 5 -33.64 -25.43 8.49
C ALA A 5 -32.13 -25.60 8.19
N ALA A 6 -31.79 -25.96 6.95
CA ALA A 6 -30.42 -26.17 6.48
C ALA A 6 -30.33 -25.62 5.05
N VAL A 7 -29.43 -24.69 4.66
CA VAL A 7 -28.30 -23.96 5.29
C VAL A 7 -28.12 -22.64 4.50
N PRO A 8 -27.51 -21.54 5.01
CA PRO A 8 -26.84 -20.57 4.14
C PRO A 8 -25.33 -20.61 4.37
N SER A 9 -24.57 -21.16 3.42
CA SER A 9 -23.10 -21.29 3.52
C SER A 9 -22.43 -21.19 2.13
N GLY A 10 -22.55 -20.03 1.49
CA GLY A 10 -21.88 -19.68 0.22
C GLY A 10 -21.87 -18.16 -0.03
N ILE A 11 -20.87 -17.66 -0.77
CA ILE A 11 -20.74 -16.25 -1.18
C ILE A 11 -21.91 -15.87 -2.12
N THR A 12 -22.69 -14.81 -1.80
CA THR A 12 -23.84 -14.35 -2.61
C THR A 12 -23.53 -13.10 -3.44
N ALA A 13 -24.40 -12.75 -4.39
CA ALA A 13 -24.19 -11.65 -5.35
C ALA A 13 -24.22 -10.26 -4.67
N GLU A 14 -25.08 -10.10 -3.68
CA GLU A 14 -25.13 -8.93 -2.80
C GLU A 14 -23.87 -8.86 -1.93
N LEU A 15 -23.36 -10.02 -1.47
CA LEU A 15 -22.13 -10.14 -0.66
C LEU A 15 -20.84 -9.81 -1.41
N LEU A 16 -20.86 -9.63 -2.74
CA LEU A 16 -19.66 -9.43 -3.57
C LEU A 16 -19.58 -8.03 -4.18
N LEU A 17 -20.70 -7.39 -4.48
CA LEU A 17 -20.75 -5.94 -4.73
C LEU A 17 -20.50 -5.14 -3.44
N GLU A 18 -20.74 -5.78 -2.28
CA GLU A 18 -20.41 -5.29 -0.94
C GLU A 18 -18.92 -5.43 -0.54
N VAL A 19 -18.05 -6.12 -1.30
CA VAL A 19 -16.66 -6.42 -0.85
C VAL A 19 -15.52 -5.66 -1.58
N PHE A 20 -15.70 -5.11 -2.79
CA PHE A 20 -14.55 -4.91 -3.68
C PHE A 20 -14.50 -3.65 -4.57
N ASP A 21 -15.11 -2.52 -4.19
CA ASP A 21 -15.19 -1.36 -5.09
C ASP A 21 -13.81 -0.81 -5.54
N LEU A 22 -12.77 -0.93 -4.69
CA LEU A 22 -11.36 -0.93 -5.13
C LEU A 22 -10.49 -1.80 -4.20
N PRO A 23 -9.91 -2.92 -4.68
CA PRO A 23 -8.99 -3.71 -3.88
C PRO A 23 -7.70 -2.94 -3.61
N VAL A 24 -7.33 -2.81 -2.32
CA VAL A 24 -6.05 -2.23 -1.93
C VAL A 24 -4.96 -3.28 -1.90
N SER A 25 -3.79 -2.97 -2.46
CA SER A 25 -2.62 -3.84 -2.37
C SER A 25 -2.02 -3.74 -0.97
N PHE A 26 -2.00 -4.85 -0.21
CA PHE A 26 -1.37 -4.92 1.11
C PHE A 26 -0.41 -6.10 1.22
N HIS A 27 0.88 -5.81 1.39
CA HIS A 27 1.92 -6.81 1.58
C HIS A 27 2.33 -6.85 3.06
N ARG A 28 1.82 -7.85 3.80
CA ARG A 28 2.13 -8.03 5.23
C ARG A 28 3.63 -8.17 5.52
N CYS A 29 4.42 -8.68 4.58
CA CYS A 29 5.88 -8.79 4.72
C CYS A 29 6.59 -7.43 4.86
N LEU A 30 5.93 -6.33 4.47
CA LEU A 30 6.47 -4.98 4.62
C LEU A 30 6.32 -4.44 6.04
N VAL A 31 5.33 -4.89 6.82
CA VAL A 31 5.07 -4.40 8.18
C VAL A 31 6.30 -4.36 9.08
N PRO A 32 7.10 -5.44 9.20
CA PRO A 32 8.26 -5.42 10.08
C PRO A 32 9.37 -4.48 9.59
N ILE A 33 9.51 -4.29 8.28
CA ILE A 33 10.55 -3.40 7.72
C ILE A 33 10.13 -1.92 7.71
N THR A 34 8.82 -1.63 7.62
CA THR A 34 8.29 -0.26 7.62
C THR A 34 7.95 0.25 9.02
N GLY A 35 7.91 -0.63 10.02
CA GLY A 35 7.61 -0.28 11.42
C GLY A 35 6.12 -0.07 11.71
N GLY A 36 5.22 -0.42 10.79
CA GLY A 36 3.78 -0.26 11.00
C GLY A 36 2.93 -0.58 9.77
N VAL A 37 1.64 -0.87 10.03
CA VAL A 37 0.66 -1.27 9.00
C VAL A 37 0.38 -0.15 8.02
N THR A 38 0.24 1.10 8.48
CA THR A 38 -0.04 2.26 7.62
C THR A 38 1.10 2.52 6.63
N ALA A 39 2.35 2.48 7.10
CA ALA A 39 3.53 2.60 6.25
C ALA A 39 3.66 1.42 5.27
N ALA A 40 3.35 0.19 5.71
CA ALA A 40 3.34 -0.98 4.84
C ALA A 40 2.26 -0.91 3.75
N LEU A 41 1.07 -0.44 4.10
CA LEU A 41 -0.05 -0.24 3.17
C LEU A 41 0.32 0.82 2.12
N MET A 42 0.80 1.98 2.56
CA MET A 42 1.21 3.04 1.66
C MET A 42 2.35 2.59 0.73
N LEU A 43 3.33 1.85 1.24
CA LEU A 43 4.42 1.32 0.42
C LEU A 43 3.93 0.26 -0.57
N SER A 44 3.00 -0.61 -0.15
CA SER A 44 2.39 -1.61 -1.03
C SER A 44 1.68 -0.95 -2.20
N GLN A 45 0.87 0.07 -1.92
CA GLN A 45 0.16 0.81 -2.95
C GLN A 45 1.13 1.61 -3.82
N ALA A 46 2.18 2.21 -3.26
CA ALA A 46 3.22 2.90 -4.05
C ALA A 46 3.95 1.96 -5.03
N ILE A 47 4.26 0.73 -4.60
CA ILE A 47 4.85 -0.29 -5.46
C ILE A 47 3.90 -0.68 -6.60
N TRP A 48 2.61 -0.85 -6.28
CA TRP A 48 1.58 -1.10 -7.30
C TRP A 48 1.49 0.04 -8.32
N THR A 49 1.38 1.29 -7.86
CA THR A 49 1.36 2.47 -8.73
C THR A 49 2.64 2.58 -9.58
N THR A 50 3.82 2.29 -9.01
CA THR A 50 5.10 2.32 -9.74
C THR A 50 5.18 1.27 -10.85
N GLN A 51 4.51 0.13 -10.70
CA GLN A 51 4.43 -0.88 -11.76
C GLN A 51 3.47 -0.50 -12.89
N ALA A 52 2.49 0.35 -12.60
CA ALA A 52 1.48 0.79 -13.57
C ALA A 52 1.94 1.99 -14.43
N ILE A 53 3.02 2.68 -14.07
CA ILE A 53 3.54 3.84 -14.83
C ILE A 53 4.52 3.40 -15.92
N ASP A 54 4.62 4.23 -16.97
CA ASP A 54 5.60 4.03 -18.04
C ASP A 54 7.04 4.14 -17.51
N SER A 55 7.91 3.25 -18.01
CA SER A 55 9.36 3.28 -17.88
C SER A 55 10.00 4.65 -18.11
N THR A 56 9.42 5.48 -19.00
CA THR A 56 9.91 6.83 -19.29
C THR A 56 9.81 7.80 -18.10
N ALA A 57 8.97 7.49 -17.11
CA ALA A 57 8.78 8.31 -15.90
C ALA A 57 9.90 8.12 -14.86
N ASN A 58 10.91 7.27 -15.12
CA ASN A 58 12.03 7.00 -14.20
C ASN A 58 11.57 6.60 -12.78
N GLY A 59 10.44 5.90 -12.67
CA GLY A 59 9.84 5.47 -11.41
C GLY A 59 9.16 6.58 -10.61
N TRP A 60 9.06 7.80 -11.13
CA TRP A 60 8.37 8.89 -10.47
C TRP A 60 6.89 8.92 -10.84
N PHE A 61 6.02 9.02 -9.84
CA PHE A 61 4.60 9.26 -10.01
C PHE A 61 4.15 10.43 -9.14
N SER A 62 3.20 11.23 -9.60
CA SER A 62 2.56 12.24 -8.76
C SER A 62 1.31 11.68 -8.12
N LYS A 63 1.06 12.04 -6.87
CA LYS A 63 -0.19 11.68 -6.20
C LYS A 63 -0.56 12.70 -5.14
N SER A 64 -1.80 13.13 -5.15
CA SER A 64 -2.38 14.04 -4.17
C SER A 64 -2.73 13.30 -2.89
N GLN A 65 -2.99 14.07 -1.84
CA GLN A 65 -3.44 13.53 -0.56
C GLN A 65 -4.82 12.87 -0.67
N ASP A 66 -5.70 13.42 -1.52
CA ASP A 66 -7.05 12.90 -1.72
C ASP A 66 -6.99 11.58 -2.50
N GLU A 67 -6.21 11.49 -3.58
CA GLU A 67 -5.97 10.21 -4.29
C GLU A 67 -5.34 9.15 -3.38
N TRP A 68 -4.47 9.53 -2.45
CA TRP A 68 -3.97 8.60 -1.43
C TRP A 68 -5.08 8.13 -0.48
N SER A 69 -5.97 9.03 -0.09
CA SER A 69 -7.09 8.72 0.80
C SER A 69 -8.07 7.76 0.11
N ASP A 70 -8.41 8.04 -1.15
CA ASP A 70 -9.34 7.24 -1.95
C ASP A 70 -8.83 5.82 -2.19
N GLU A 71 -7.52 5.68 -2.44
CA GLU A 71 -6.94 4.36 -2.75
C GLU A 71 -6.56 3.52 -1.52
N THR A 72 -6.33 4.15 -0.36
CA THR A 72 -5.80 3.42 0.81
C THR A 72 -6.68 3.54 2.06
N GLY A 73 -7.64 4.44 2.07
CA GLY A 73 -8.42 4.79 3.26
C GLY A 73 -7.63 5.51 4.36
N LEU A 74 -6.35 5.83 4.13
CA LEU A 74 -5.51 6.49 5.14
C LEU A 74 -5.89 7.95 5.31
N THR A 75 -6.07 8.37 6.55
CA THR A 75 -6.26 9.78 6.89
C THR A 75 -5.01 10.61 6.61
N ARG A 76 -5.16 11.94 6.51
CA ARG A 76 -4.04 12.88 6.35
C ARG A 76 -2.87 12.63 7.32
N TRP A 77 -3.18 12.38 8.59
CA TRP A 77 -2.17 12.19 9.63
C TRP A 77 -1.47 10.83 9.52
N GLU A 78 -2.21 9.78 9.16
CA GLU A 78 -1.64 8.47 8.89
C GLU A 78 -0.75 8.50 7.65
N GLN A 79 -1.17 9.21 6.59
CA GLN A 79 -0.35 9.43 5.40
C GLN A 79 0.95 10.15 5.76
N GLU A 80 0.91 11.24 6.53
CA GLU A 80 2.14 11.97 6.90
C GLU A 80 3.08 11.13 7.78
N THR A 81 2.51 10.36 8.71
CA THR A 81 3.28 9.45 9.58
C THR A 81 3.91 8.32 8.75
N ALA A 82 3.14 7.70 7.85
CA ALA A 82 3.60 6.67 6.93
C ALA A 82 4.71 7.21 6.01
N ARG A 83 4.50 8.38 5.39
CA ARG A 83 5.51 9.07 4.57
C ARG A 83 6.79 9.34 5.33
N ARG A 84 6.70 9.83 6.57
CA ARG A 84 7.87 10.07 7.42
C ARG A 84 8.61 8.78 7.73
N ALA A 85 7.91 7.68 8.04
CA ALA A 85 8.51 6.38 8.29
C ALA A 85 9.22 5.85 7.03
N LEU A 86 8.56 5.88 5.88
CA LEU A 86 9.10 5.39 4.61
C LEU A 86 10.30 6.21 4.11
N ARG A 87 10.28 7.54 4.31
CA ARG A 87 11.44 8.40 4.02
C ARG A 87 12.61 8.10 4.96
N SER A 88 12.33 7.96 6.26
CA SER A 88 13.37 7.63 7.26
C SER A 88 14.02 6.27 6.99
N ALA A 89 13.23 5.29 6.56
CA ALA A 89 13.72 3.97 6.16
C ALA A 89 14.40 3.94 4.78
N GLY A 90 14.33 5.04 4.02
CA GLY A 90 14.91 5.14 2.67
C GLY A 90 14.13 4.38 1.59
N PHE A 91 12.88 3.98 1.84
CA PHE A 91 12.04 3.24 0.89
C PHE A 91 11.33 4.14 -0.11
N LEU A 92 11.06 5.40 0.27
CA LEU A 92 10.34 6.36 -0.55
C LEU A 92 11.09 7.67 -0.66
N GLU A 93 11.19 8.19 -1.87
CA GLU A 93 11.63 9.55 -2.16
C GLU A 93 10.44 10.45 -2.46
N GLU A 94 10.57 11.73 -2.09
CA GLU A 94 9.54 12.73 -2.31
C GLU A 94 10.16 14.00 -2.90
N ARG A 95 9.48 14.61 -3.87
CA ARG A 95 9.84 15.92 -4.41
C ARG A 95 8.60 16.74 -4.76
N ARG A 96 8.68 18.06 -4.62
CA ARG A 96 7.64 18.99 -5.06
C ARG A 96 8.08 19.65 -6.36
N ILE A 97 7.28 19.54 -7.41
CA ILE A 97 7.59 20.08 -8.74
C ILE A 97 6.37 20.82 -9.32
N GLY A 98 6.64 21.92 -10.02
CA GLY A 98 5.67 22.65 -10.83
C GLY A 98 4.89 23.73 -10.08
N MET A 99 3.93 24.33 -10.80
CA MET A 99 2.98 25.31 -10.29
C MET A 99 1.58 25.00 -10.84
N PRO A 100 0.57 24.66 -10.01
CA PRO A 100 0.68 24.44 -8.57
C PRO A 100 1.59 23.26 -8.22
N ALA A 101 2.27 23.33 -7.06
CA ALA A 101 3.27 22.35 -6.67
C ALA A 101 2.63 20.97 -6.41
N LYS A 102 2.95 20.00 -7.27
CA LYS A 102 2.52 18.60 -7.11
C LYS A 102 3.57 17.81 -6.34
N LEU A 103 3.11 16.92 -5.46
CA LEU A 103 3.96 15.95 -4.78
C LEU A 103 4.21 14.75 -5.69
N TRP A 104 5.48 14.46 -5.91
CA TRP A 104 5.97 13.33 -6.66
C TRP A 104 6.68 12.35 -5.73
N PHE A 105 6.47 11.07 -5.97
CA PHE A 105 6.98 9.96 -5.20
C PHE A 105 7.78 9.02 -6.10
N ARG A 106 8.80 8.39 -5.52
CA ARG A 106 9.53 7.29 -6.16
C ARG A 106 9.91 6.24 -5.13
N VAL A 107 9.56 4.99 -5.40
CA VAL A 107 9.98 3.85 -4.58
C VAL A 107 11.44 3.52 -4.85
N ARG A 108 12.21 3.21 -3.81
CA ARG A 108 13.59 2.69 -3.93
C ARG A 108 13.61 1.15 -3.82
N PRO A 109 13.48 0.40 -4.93
CA PRO A 109 13.37 -1.06 -4.88
C PRO A 109 14.57 -1.73 -4.21
N GLU A 110 15.80 -1.25 -4.45
CA GLU A 110 17.02 -1.77 -3.83
C GLU A 110 17.05 -1.62 -2.30
N ALA A 111 16.43 -0.57 -1.76
CA ALA A 111 16.33 -0.38 -0.32
C ALA A 111 15.31 -1.36 0.28
N VAL A 112 14.16 -1.52 -0.38
CA VAL A 112 13.10 -2.46 0.04
C VAL A 112 13.61 -3.90 -0.02
N TRP A 113 14.26 -4.30 -1.12
CA TRP A 113 14.86 -5.64 -1.26
C TRP A 113 15.87 -5.93 -0.15
N ARG A 114 16.74 -4.96 0.17
CA ARG A 114 17.78 -5.14 1.21
C ARG A 114 17.14 -5.33 2.57
N ALA A 115 16.13 -4.51 2.89
CA ALA A 115 15.41 -4.62 4.15
C ALA A 115 14.65 -5.95 4.25
N LEU A 116 13.96 -6.38 3.19
CA LEU A 116 13.26 -7.66 3.15
C LEU A 116 14.21 -8.84 3.35
N ARG A 117 15.39 -8.83 2.72
CA ARG A 117 16.39 -9.89 2.93
C ARG A 117 16.94 -9.92 4.35
N ALA A 118 17.19 -8.77 4.95
CA ALA A 118 17.62 -8.69 6.34
C ALA A 118 16.55 -9.17 7.33
N HIS A 119 15.27 -8.96 6.99
CA HIS A 119 14.12 -9.37 7.81
C HIS A 119 13.55 -10.75 7.50
N THR A 120 14.01 -11.41 6.43
CA THR A 120 13.62 -12.79 6.16
C THR A 120 14.29 -13.66 7.22
N PRO A 121 13.55 -14.27 8.15
CA PRO A 121 14.15 -15.24 9.04
C PRO A 121 14.66 -16.37 8.14
N ALA A 122 15.95 -16.67 8.22
CA ALA A 122 16.56 -17.77 7.48
C ALA A 122 15.99 -19.15 7.87
N ASP A 123 14.97 -19.24 8.72
CA ASP A 123 14.40 -20.50 9.15
C ASP A 123 12.91 -20.36 9.52
N ARG A 124 12.05 -20.83 8.61
CA ARG A 124 10.75 -21.42 8.95
C ARG A 124 10.66 -22.73 8.18
N ARG A 125 11.53 -23.67 8.53
CA ARG A 125 11.28 -25.09 8.32
C ARG A 125 10.59 -25.68 9.55
#